data_AF-A0A1H3LKR4-F1
#
_entry.id   AF-A0A1H3LKR4-F1
#
_cell.length_a   1.000
_cell.length_b   1.000
_cell.length_c   1.000
_cell.angle_alpha   90.00
_cell.angle_beta   90.00
_cell.angle_gamma   90.00
#
_symmetry.space_group_name_H-M   'P 1'
#
loop_
_entity.id
_entity.type
_entity.pdbx_description
1 polymer ?
#
loop_
_entity_poly.entity_id
_entity_poly.type
_entity_poly.pdbx_seq_one_letter_code
_entity_poly.pdbx_strand_id
1 'polypeptide(L)'
;MPLPGTVWKGPPCACDSDAIVTHVHGTANRVVPIGGRRTCPTRQGDIATAIAFYVANRRLTGTMRTPSPDGLICARWDGDADAMPEHCTHGGGQRCSIDYIRRIWLRQLG
;
A
#
# COMPACT_ATOMS: atom_id res chain seq x y z
N MET A 1 -4.96 -3.60 7.00
CA MET A 1 -5.77 -4.41 6.05
C MET A 1 -5.15 -4.30 4.66
N PRO A 2 -4.68 -5.40 4.02
CA PRO A 2 -4.17 -5.34 2.65
C PRO A 2 -5.34 -5.15 1.69
N LEU A 3 -5.46 -3.98 1.10
CA LEU A 3 -6.51 -3.68 0.12
C LEU A 3 -5.85 -3.58 -1.25
N PRO A 4 -5.98 -4.59 -2.13
CA PRO A 4 -5.53 -4.46 -3.51
C PRO A 4 -6.47 -3.51 -4.24
N GLY A 5 -6.18 -2.23 -4.11
CA GLY A 5 -7.03 -1.16 -4.60
C GLY A 5 -6.43 0.18 -4.22
N THR A 6 -7.01 1.21 -4.78
CA THR A 6 -6.60 2.59 -4.58
C THR A 6 -7.85 3.45 -4.70
N VAL A 7 -7.72 4.67 -4.26
CA VAL A 7 -8.81 5.65 -4.20
C VAL A 7 -9.38 5.93 -5.59
N TRP A 8 -10.69 5.69 -5.76
CA TRP A 8 -11.42 5.86 -7.03
C TRP A 8 -11.60 7.33 -7.47
N LYS A 9 -11.42 8.27 -6.55
CA LYS A 9 -11.53 9.72 -6.81
C LYS A 9 -10.20 10.46 -6.55
N GLY A 10 -9.12 9.71 -6.31
CA GLY A 10 -7.89 10.28 -5.74
C GLY A 10 -7.95 10.39 -4.22
N PRO A 11 -6.80 10.62 -3.56
CA PRO A 11 -6.74 10.73 -2.12
C PRO A 11 -7.47 12.01 -1.64
N PRO A 12 -8.01 12.02 -0.41
CA PRO A 12 -8.63 13.22 0.17
C PRO A 12 -7.57 14.31 0.42
N CYS A 13 -7.99 15.53 0.75
CA CYS A 13 -7.06 16.61 1.06
C CYS A 13 -6.32 16.42 2.40
N ALA A 14 -6.94 15.72 3.35
CA ALA A 14 -6.39 15.41 4.66
C ALA A 14 -6.91 14.06 5.16
N CYS A 15 -6.17 13.42 6.07
CA CYS A 15 -6.58 12.20 6.75
C CYS A 15 -6.18 12.26 8.24
N ASP A 16 -7.19 12.42 9.12
CA ASP A 16 -7.02 12.61 10.57
C ASP A 16 -7.01 11.30 11.38
N SER A 17 -6.95 10.14 10.71
CA SER A 17 -6.84 8.85 11.39
C SER A 17 -5.44 8.67 12.01
N ASP A 18 -5.19 7.61 12.77
CA ASP A 18 -3.89 7.10 13.20
C ASP A 18 -3.58 5.71 12.59
N ALA A 19 -4.42 5.26 11.65
CA ALA A 19 -4.36 3.90 11.12
C ALA A 19 -3.02 3.57 10.43
N ILE A 20 -2.48 2.39 10.76
CA ILE A 20 -1.30 1.81 10.13
C ILE A 20 -1.72 1.06 8.85
N VAL A 21 -1.17 1.45 7.71
CA VAL A 21 -1.53 0.89 6.40
C VAL A 21 -0.40 0.05 5.82
N THR A 22 -0.63 -1.26 5.69
CA THR A 22 0.20 -2.12 4.85
C THR A 22 -0.55 -2.45 3.56
N HIS A 23 0.07 -2.10 2.43
CA HIS A 23 -0.44 -2.35 1.09
C HIS A 23 0.41 -3.39 0.37
N VAL A 24 -0.22 -4.44 -0.16
CA VAL A 24 0.46 -5.47 -0.97
C VAL A 24 -0.13 -5.48 -2.37
N HIS A 25 0.72 -5.43 -3.40
CA HIS A 25 0.27 -5.35 -4.79
C HIS A 25 1.10 -6.19 -5.77
N GLY A 26 0.43 -6.88 -6.69
CA GLY A 26 1.10 -7.60 -7.78
C GLY A 26 1.50 -6.66 -8.92
N THR A 27 2.77 -6.66 -9.32
CA THR A 27 3.25 -5.79 -10.43
C THR A 27 2.75 -6.26 -11.80
N ALA A 28 2.36 -7.53 -11.94
CA ALA A 28 1.76 -8.07 -13.14
C ALA A 28 0.22 -8.10 -13.08
N ASN A 29 -0.39 -7.40 -12.11
CA ASN A 29 -1.85 -7.35 -11.98
C ASN A 29 -2.50 -6.60 -13.16
N ARG A 30 -3.28 -7.32 -13.96
CA ARG A 30 -4.10 -6.76 -15.05
C ARG A 30 -5.54 -6.45 -14.64
N VAL A 31 -6.01 -7.02 -13.53
CA VAL A 31 -7.39 -6.82 -13.03
C VAL A 31 -7.50 -5.50 -12.28
N VAL A 32 -6.47 -5.09 -11.55
CA VAL A 32 -6.38 -3.80 -10.85
C VAL A 32 -4.95 -3.29 -11.02
N PRO A 33 -4.61 -2.66 -12.16
CA PRO A 33 -3.21 -2.30 -12.47
C PRO A 33 -2.62 -1.31 -11.47
N ILE A 34 -1.33 -1.46 -11.13
CA ILE A 34 -0.66 -0.61 -10.13
C ILE A 34 -0.69 0.90 -10.49
N GLY A 35 -0.61 1.20 -11.79
CA GLY A 35 -0.70 2.57 -12.33
C GLY A 35 -2.13 3.11 -12.47
N GLY A 36 -3.14 2.36 -12.03
CA GLY A 36 -4.53 2.70 -12.21
C GLY A 36 -5.07 2.41 -13.61
N ARG A 37 -6.37 2.62 -13.78
CA ARG A 37 -7.06 2.52 -15.08
C ARG A 37 -8.39 3.25 -15.06
N ARG A 38 -8.92 3.58 -16.24
CA ARG A 38 -10.31 4.03 -16.37
C ARG A 38 -11.27 2.85 -16.17
N THR A 39 -12.33 3.08 -15.41
CA THR A 39 -13.40 2.10 -15.16
C THR A 39 -14.75 2.80 -15.34
N CYS A 40 -15.35 2.63 -16.51
CA CYS A 40 -16.58 3.34 -16.90
C CYS A 40 -16.40 4.88 -16.72
N PRO A 41 -17.33 5.68 -16.13
CA PRO A 41 -17.10 7.11 -15.95
C PRO A 41 -16.11 7.42 -14.81
N THR A 42 -15.60 6.40 -14.10
CA THR A 42 -14.70 6.55 -12.96
C THR A 42 -13.28 6.16 -13.32
N ARG A 43 -12.35 6.35 -12.38
CA ARG A 43 -10.95 5.96 -12.55
C ARG A 43 -10.46 5.27 -11.29
N GLN A 44 -9.92 4.07 -11.44
CA GLN A 44 -9.03 3.52 -10.43
C GLN A 44 -7.77 4.39 -10.40
N GLY A 45 -7.47 4.99 -9.24
CA GLY A 45 -6.27 5.79 -9.03
C GLY A 45 -4.95 5.04 -9.22
N ASP A 46 -3.84 5.77 -9.08
CA ASP A 46 -2.48 5.25 -9.15
C ASP A 46 -1.97 4.98 -7.72
N ILE A 47 -1.26 3.87 -7.52
CA ILE A 47 -0.77 3.47 -6.19
C ILE A 47 0.36 4.38 -5.69
N ALA A 48 1.26 4.82 -6.56
CA ALA A 48 2.34 5.73 -6.18
C ALA A 48 1.78 7.08 -5.71
N THR A 49 0.71 7.56 -6.35
CA THR A 49 -0.01 8.78 -5.95
C THR A 49 -0.64 8.64 -4.57
N ALA A 50 -1.28 7.50 -4.27
CA ALA A 50 -1.85 7.24 -2.95
C ALA A 50 -0.77 7.16 -1.85
N ILE A 51 0.36 6.50 -2.14
CA ILE A 51 1.49 6.42 -1.22
C ILE A 51 2.08 7.81 -0.95
N ALA A 52 2.31 8.61 -2.00
CA ALA A 52 2.83 9.96 -1.87
C ALA A 52 1.93 10.84 -0.99
N PHE A 53 0.60 10.69 -1.11
CA PHE A 53 -0.35 11.34 -0.21
C PHE A 53 -0.13 10.94 1.25
N TYR A 54 -0.03 9.64 1.56
CA TYR A 54 0.17 9.19 2.95
C TYR A 54 1.51 9.70 3.52
N VAL A 55 2.58 9.63 2.72
CA VAL A 55 3.91 10.14 3.09
C VAL A 55 3.84 11.63 3.43
N ALA A 56 3.19 12.43 2.59
CA ALA A 56 3.05 13.87 2.84
C ALA A 56 2.15 14.18 4.05
N ASN A 57 0.97 13.54 4.12
CA ASN A 57 -0.02 13.77 5.19
C ASN A 57 0.55 13.44 6.58
N ARG A 58 1.43 12.43 6.66
CA ARG A 58 2.05 11.95 7.90
C ARG A 58 3.48 12.46 8.13
N ARG A 59 4.00 13.31 7.22
CA ARG A 59 5.38 13.81 7.27
C ARG A 59 6.42 12.69 7.38
N LEU A 60 6.19 11.59 6.67
CA LEU A 60 7.07 10.42 6.75
C LEU A 60 8.35 10.66 5.97
N THR A 61 9.43 10.06 6.45
CA THR A 61 10.77 10.17 5.88
C THR A 61 11.38 8.78 5.69
N GLY A 62 12.52 8.70 5.01
CA GLY A 62 13.31 7.47 4.87
C GLY A 62 12.58 6.33 4.18
N THR A 63 12.82 6.11 2.88
CA THR A 63 12.30 4.90 2.19
C THR A 63 13.39 4.12 1.49
N MET A 64 13.42 2.81 1.78
CA MET A 64 14.23 1.85 1.03
C MET A 64 13.38 0.64 0.68
N ARG A 65 13.44 0.22 -0.59
CA ARG A 65 12.81 -1.03 -1.04
C ARG A 65 13.73 -2.20 -0.68
N THR A 66 13.27 -3.08 0.20
CA THR A 66 14.03 -4.27 0.62
C THR A 66 13.27 -5.55 0.32
N PRO A 67 13.96 -6.63 -0.07
CA PRO A 67 13.36 -7.95 -0.14
C PRO A 67 12.90 -8.41 1.23
N SER A 68 11.82 -9.17 1.28
CA SER A 68 11.33 -9.82 2.50
C SER A 68 11.34 -11.36 2.35
N PRO A 69 11.41 -12.11 3.46
CA PRO A 69 11.48 -13.58 3.43
C PRO A 69 10.27 -14.25 2.74
N ASP A 70 9.14 -13.56 2.68
CA ASP A 70 7.89 -14.00 2.04
C ASP A 70 7.82 -13.68 0.53
N GLY A 71 8.96 -13.33 -0.09
CA GLY A 71 9.06 -13.09 -1.53
C GLY A 71 8.44 -11.77 -1.99
N LEU A 72 8.27 -10.81 -1.07
CA LEU A 72 7.84 -9.46 -1.39
C LEU A 72 9.04 -8.53 -1.49
N ILE A 73 8.86 -7.40 -2.17
CA ILE A 73 9.77 -6.25 -2.13
C ILE A 73 9.00 -5.11 -1.47
N CYS A 74 9.44 -4.67 -0.30
CA CYS A 74 8.71 -3.72 0.54
C CYS A 74 9.46 -2.40 0.70
N ALA A 75 8.76 -1.28 0.50
CA ALA A 75 9.16 0.05 0.97
C ALA A 75 8.52 0.30 2.33
N ARG A 76 9.28 0.90 3.25
CA ARG A 76 8.82 1.37 4.55
C ARG A 76 9.21 2.83 4.71
N TRP A 77 8.41 3.55 5.50
CA TRP A 77 8.70 4.91 5.88
C TRP A 77 8.69 5.04 7.40
N ASP A 78 9.55 5.93 7.90
CA ASP A 78 9.66 6.31 9.31
C ASP A 78 8.86 7.59 9.57
N GLY A 79 8.28 7.73 10.78
CA GLY A 79 7.50 8.90 11.16
C GLY A 79 7.16 8.95 12.66
N ASP A 80 6.55 10.05 13.11
CA ASP A 80 6.14 10.24 14.50
C ASP A 80 4.97 9.30 14.85
N ALA A 81 5.23 8.43 15.85
CA ALA A 81 4.36 7.39 16.41
C ALA A 81 4.07 6.18 15.51
N ASP A 82 4.48 4.98 15.96
CA ASP A 82 3.96 3.60 15.80
C ASP A 82 3.33 3.13 14.47
N ALA A 83 3.33 3.97 13.43
CA ALA A 83 2.58 3.81 12.20
C ALA A 83 3.55 3.89 11.02
N MET A 84 4.30 2.82 10.81
CA MET A 84 5.08 2.64 9.58
C MET A 84 4.13 2.14 8.49
N PRO A 85 3.69 2.97 7.51
CA PRO A 85 3.07 2.40 6.34
C PRO A 85 4.10 1.58 5.58
N GLU A 86 3.63 0.49 5.00
CA GLU A 86 4.47 -0.41 4.24
C GLU A 86 3.82 -0.66 2.89
N HIS A 87 4.60 -0.52 1.83
CA HIS A 87 4.17 -0.86 0.49
C HIS A 87 5.02 -2.02 -0.05
N CYS A 88 4.41 -3.19 -0.11
CA CYS A 88 5.01 -4.41 -0.63
C CYS A 88 4.51 -4.75 -2.04
N THR A 89 5.40 -5.29 -2.87
CA THR A 89 5.05 -5.80 -4.19
C THR A 89 5.53 -7.22 -4.41
N HIS A 90 4.83 -7.97 -5.27
CA HIS A 90 5.28 -9.25 -5.82
C HIS A 90 5.13 -9.29 -7.34
N GLY A 91 5.84 -10.19 -8.02
CA GLY A 91 5.82 -10.30 -9.48
C GLY A 91 4.54 -10.87 -10.11
N GLY A 92 3.51 -11.15 -9.30
CA GLY A 92 2.30 -11.84 -9.73
C GLY A 92 1.14 -10.91 -10.09
N GLY A 93 -0.01 -11.51 -10.41
CA GLY A 93 -1.26 -10.80 -10.66
C GLY A 93 -2.00 -10.38 -9.40
N GLN A 94 -3.33 -10.23 -9.51
CA GLN A 94 -4.21 -9.99 -8.36
C GLN A 94 -4.12 -11.16 -7.37
N ARG A 95 -3.83 -10.89 -6.10
CA ARG A 95 -3.76 -11.93 -5.05
C ARG A 95 -4.33 -11.40 -3.73
N CYS A 96 -5.21 -12.18 -3.13
CA CYS A 96 -5.55 -12.07 -1.72
C CYS A 96 -4.96 -13.30 -1.02
N SER A 97 -4.12 -13.11 -0.01
CA SER A 97 -3.38 -14.20 0.63
C SER A 97 -3.54 -14.13 2.15
N ILE A 98 -3.91 -15.26 2.75
CA ILE A 98 -3.96 -15.40 4.22
C ILE A 98 -2.57 -15.18 4.82
N ASP A 99 -1.49 -15.60 4.14
CA ASP A 99 -0.13 -15.38 4.63
C ASP A 99 0.22 -13.89 4.74
N TYR A 100 -0.24 -13.08 3.78
CA TYR A 100 -0.03 -11.63 3.83
C TYR A 100 -0.83 -10.99 4.97
N ILE A 101 -2.08 -11.44 5.19
CA ILE A 101 -2.91 -10.99 6.31
C ILE A 101 -2.24 -11.37 7.64
N ARG A 102 -1.81 -12.63 7.79
CA ARG A 102 -1.12 -13.13 8.99
C ARG A 102 0.16 -12.36 9.26
N ARG A 103 0.98 -12.10 8.24
CA ARG A 103 2.19 -11.28 8.35
C ARG A 103 1.90 -9.88 8.88
N ILE A 104 0.85 -9.24 8.36
CA ILE A 104 0.45 -7.90 8.81
C ILE A 104 -0.01 -7.96 10.27
N TRP A 105 -0.85 -8.94 10.61
CA TRP A 105 -1.35 -9.13 11.96
C TRP A 105 -0.22 -9.31 12.99
N LEU A 106 0.70 -10.24 12.73
CA LEU A 106 1.84 -10.53 13.60
C LEU A 106 2.83 -9.37 13.73
N ARG A 107 2.79 -8.38 12.84
CA ARG A 107 3.67 -7.21 12.90
C ARG A 107 3.01 -5.98 13.53
N GLN A 108 1.69 -5.83 13.39
CA GLN A 108 0.95 -4.64 13.83
C GLN A 108 0.27 -4.81 15.19
N LEU A 109 0.01 -6.05 15.62
CA LEU A 109 -0.80 -6.36 16.81
C LEU A 109 -0.17 -7.41 17.73
N GLY A 110 0.97 -7.98 17.35
CA GLY A 110 1.74 -8.94 18.13
C GLY A 110 3.11 -8.37 18.48
#